data_AF-A0A317X2M4-F1
#
_entry.id   AF-A0A317X2M4-F1
#
_cell.length_a   1.000
_cell.length_b   1.000
_cell.length_c   1.000
_cell.angle_alpha   90.00
_cell.angle_beta   90.00
_cell.angle_gamma   90.00
#
_symmetry.space_group_name_H-M   'P 1'
#
loop_
_entity.id
_entity.type
_entity.pdbx_description
1 polymer ?
#
loop_
_entity_poly.entity_id
_entity_poly.type
_entity_poly.pdbx_seq_one_letter_code
_entity_poly.pdbx_strand_id
1 'polypeptide(L)'
;MHLGKIELNPTLSGYWGCYPDRIKEKSISTSLTGEDLSALSSQSTTTNEGEEGKEKIIAGRITLANFPNNICFVVEGQDHTHASADEKAYWTETFDALSQEWVHDALTAGVEKGVLSSRGCYSPAATSTSTSISTFTPAEARYPLTLGRDVQLFYFTDLGHMEKLGRTNAAHVKLRRAFMEAYGPGGVLFGGGLSLWVETAVLRGEDIRAEYVGCLEGTGLLGLRGHDAFASGV
;
A
#
# COMPACT_ATOMS: atom_id res chain seq x y z
N MET A 1 17.18 -1.07 7.46
CA MET A 1 16.57 0.11 6.82
C MET A 1 17.22 1.32 7.47
N HIS A 2 18.13 1.99 6.76
CA HIS A 2 18.71 3.24 7.22
C HIS A 2 17.70 4.30 6.84
N LEU A 3 16.74 4.57 7.73
CA LEU A 3 15.89 5.74 7.59
C LEU A 3 16.86 6.92 7.49
N GLY A 4 16.82 7.67 6.39
CA GLY A 4 17.61 8.89 6.27
C GLY A 4 17.35 9.81 7.46
N LYS A 5 18.16 10.86 7.62
CA LYS A 5 17.93 11.83 8.70
C LYS A 5 16.48 12.34 8.63
N ILE A 6 15.68 12.03 9.64
CA ILE A 6 14.29 12.49 9.74
C ILE A 6 14.32 13.98 10.04
N GLU A 7 14.05 14.79 9.02
CA GLU A 7 13.83 16.22 9.20
C GLU A 7 12.35 16.43 9.55
N LEU A 8 12.08 16.57 10.85
CA LEU A 8 10.73 16.86 11.33
C LEU A 8 10.33 18.26 10.88
N ASN A 9 9.31 18.34 10.02
CA ASN A 9 8.59 19.58 9.76
C ASN A 9 7.16 19.47 10.31
N PRO A 10 6.96 19.80 11.60
CA PRO A 10 5.67 19.61 12.25
C PRO A 10 4.56 20.44 11.61
N THR A 11 4.89 21.58 10.99
CA THR A 11 3.91 22.43 10.28
C THR A 11 3.39 21.81 8.99
N LEU A 12 4.10 20.83 8.42
CA LEU A 12 3.72 20.10 7.21
C LEU A 12 3.29 18.67 7.57
N SER A 13 2.50 18.52 8.64
CA SER A 13 1.99 17.23 9.11
C SER A 13 0.62 17.38 9.75
N GLY A 14 -0.16 16.29 9.81
CA GLY A 14 -1.43 16.28 10.53
C GLY A 14 -2.66 16.81 9.77
N TYR A 15 -2.54 17.10 8.47
CA TYR A 15 -3.68 17.46 7.60
C TYR A 15 -3.63 16.71 6.25
N TRP A 16 -4.79 16.61 5.57
CA TRP A 16 -4.86 16.08 4.20
C TRP A 16 -4.21 17.06 3.22
N GLY A 17 -3.29 16.61 2.38
CA GLY A 17 -2.47 17.50 1.54
C GLY A 17 -1.06 17.74 2.11
N CYS A 18 -0.72 17.19 3.28
CA CYS A 18 0.63 17.37 3.83
C CYS A 18 1.74 16.65 3.03
N TYR A 19 1.41 15.63 2.24
CA TYR A 19 2.41 14.95 1.39
C TYR A 19 2.93 15.84 0.27
N PRO A 20 2.10 16.41 -0.62
CA PRO A 20 2.59 17.31 -1.67
C PRO A 20 3.33 18.53 -1.11
N ASP A 21 2.91 19.07 0.05
CA ASP A 21 3.60 20.19 0.67
C ASP A 21 5.02 19.86 1.17
N ARG A 22 5.31 18.57 1.41
CA ARG A 22 6.66 18.07 1.77
C ARG A 22 7.53 17.75 0.55
N ILE A 23 6.96 17.70 -0.65
CA ILE A 23 7.69 17.45 -1.90
C ILE A 23 8.05 18.78 -2.55
N LYS A 24 9.33 18.98 -2.88
CA LYS A 24 9.81 20.26 -3.44
C LYS A 24 9.37 20.43 -4.89
N GLU A 25 9.31 19.34 -5.63
CA GLU A 25 8.89 19.28 -7.02
C GLU A 25 7.39 19.58 -7.15
N LYS A 26 7.04 20.49 -8.05
CA LYS A 26 5.63 20.89 -8.26
C LYS A 26 4.90 20.06 -9.32
N SER A 27 5.65 19.39 -10.20
CA SER A 27 5.08 18.52 -11.25
C SER A 27 5.16 17.06 -10.79
N ILE A 28 4.09 16.65 -10.10
CA ILE A 28 3.97 15.36 -9.41
C ILE A 28 2.73 14.56 -9.85
N SER A 29 2.07 14.98 -10.91
CA SER A 29 0.91 14.29 -11.51
C SER A 29 1.35 13.43 -12.69
N THR A 30 0.76 12.25 -12.81
CA THR A 30 1.05 11.35 -13.94
C THR A 30 0.38 11.82 -15.23
N SER A 31 0.84 11.28 -16.36
CA SER A 31 0.18 11.43 -17.66
C SER A 31 -0.94 10.42 -17.90
N LEU A 32 -1.09 9.40 -17.04
CA LEU A 32 -2.17 8.42 -17.14
C LEU A 32 -3.54 9.11 -17.00
N THR A 33 -4.41 8.84 -17.96
CA THR A 33 -5.78 9.35 -18.01
C THR A 33 -6.76 8.36 -17.38
N GLY A 34 -8.00 8.81 -17.16
CA GLY A 34 -9.08 7.90 -16.73
C GLY A 34 -9.38 6.80 -17.74
N GLU A 35 -9.13 7.04 -19.04
CA GLU A 35 -9.28 6.03 -20.09
C GLU A 35 -8.21 4.95 -19.97
N ASP A 36 -6.94 5.35 -19.72
CA ASP A 36 -5.84 4.42 -19.47
C ASP A 36 -6.13 3.51 -18.26
N LEU A 37 -6.58 4.09 -17.15
CA LEU A 37 -6.94 3.33 -15.95
C LEU A 37 -8.10 2.36 -16.21
N SER A 38 -9.08 2.77 -17.02
CA SER A 38 -10.23 1.93 -17.39
C SER A 38 -9.80 0.76 -18.29
N ALA A 39 -8.87 0.99 -19.22
CA ALA A 39 -8.29 -0.03 -20.08
C ALA A 39 -7.47 -1.05 -19.27
N LEU A 40 -6.65 -0.59 -18.33
CA LEU A 40 -5.89 -1.44 -17.41
C LEU A 40 -6.78 -2.31 -16.52
N SER A 41 -7.84 -1.73 -15.95
CA SER A 41 -8.82 -2.48 -15.13
C SER A 41 -9.47 -3.59 -15.95
N SER A 42 -9.84 -3.30 -17.21
CA SER A 42 -10.45 -4.28 -18.12
C SER A 42 -9.49 -5.42 -18.50
N GLN A 43 -8.19 -5.13 -18.67
CA GLN A 43 -7.18 -6.16 -18.91
C GLN A 43 -7.03 -7.11 -17.71
N SER A 44 -7.09 -6.58 -16.49
CA SER A 44 -7.06 -7.39 -15.26
C SER A 44 -8.26 -8.33 -15.13
N THR A 45 -9.39 -8.03 -15.78
CA THR A 45 -10.59 -8.90 -15.81
C THR A 45 -10.63 -9.89 -16.98
N THR A 46 -9.73 -9.79 -17.98
CA THR A 46 -9.76 -10.67 -19.16
C THR A 46 -9.14 -12.06 -18.98
N THR A 47 -8.89 -12.52 -17.75
CA THR A 47 -8.84 -13.96 -17.47
C THR A 47 -10.26 -14.50 -17.57
N ASN A 48 -10.63 -14.95 -18.77
CA ASN A 48 -11.92 -15.53 -19.14
C ASN A 48 -12.58 -16.28 -17.98
N GLU A 49 -13.82 -15.89 -17.65
CA GLU A 49 -14.76 -16.56 -16.74
C GLU A 49 -15.23 -17.96 -17.24
N GLY A 50 -14.32 -18.74 -17.85
CA GLY A 50 -14.64 -20.03 -18.47
C GLY A 50 -13.60 -21.14 -18.26
N GLU A 51 -12.45 -20.86 -17.64
CA GLU A 51 -11.50 -21.91 -17.25
C GLU A 51 -11.19 -21.82 -15.76
N GLU A 52 -11.62 -22.82 -15.00
CA GLU A 52 -11.22 -23.01 -13.61
C GLU A 52 -9.69 -22.92 -13.45
N GLY A 53 -9.23 -21.83 -12.82
CA GLY A 53 -8.15 -21.88 -11.83
C GLY A 53 -6.76 -22.32 -12.31
N LYS A 54 -6.26 -21.81 -13.43
CA LYS A 54 -4.81 -21.87 -13.72
C LYS A 54 -4.22 -20.49 -13.83
N GLU A 55 -3.74 -19.98 -12.70
CA GLU A 55 -2.80 -18.86 -12.66
C GLU A 55 -1.65 -19.14 -13.65
N LYS A 56 -1.52 -18.30 -14.67
CA LYS A 56 -0.59 -18.56 -15.76
C LYS A 56 0.81 -18.09 -15.38
N ILE A 57 1.73 -19.03 -15.20
CA ILE A 57 3.16 -18.69 -15.07
C ILE A 57 3.66 -18.16 -16.41
N ILE A 58 4.23 -16.95 -16.41
CA ILE A 58 4.90 -16.38 -17.56
C ILE A 58 6.35 -16.89 -17.58
N ALA A 59 6.64 -17.75 -18.55
CA ALA A 59 7.96 -18.33 -18.73
C ALA A 59 8.99 -17.29 -19.19
N GLY A 60 10.26 -17.49 -18.78
CA GLY A 60 11.38 -16.62 -19.16
C GLY A 60 11.48 -15.35 -18.32
N ARG A 61 12.34 -14.42 -18.78
CA ARG A 61 12.53 -13.11 -18.18
C ARG A 61 11.70 -12.08 -18.93
N ILE A 62 10.91 -11.31 -18.20
CA ILE A 62 10.19 -10.12 -18.70
C ILE A 62 10.78 -8.90 -18.03
N THR A 63 11.08 -7.87 -18.82
CA THR A 63 11.52 -6.56 -18.33
C THR A 63 10.50 -5.52 -18.74
N LEU A 64 9.93 -4.82 -17.76
CA LEU A 64 9.20 -3.58 -17.97
C LEU A 64 10.18 -2.44 -17.72
N ALA A 65 10.43 -1.63 -18.75
CA ALA A 65 11.43 -0.56 -18.74
C ALA A 65 10.84 0.81 -19.08
N ASN A 66 9.62 0.86 -19.60
CA ASN A 66 8.92 2.10 -19.88
C ASN A 66 7.79 2.25 -18.87
N PHE A 67 7.81 3.37 -18.15
CA PHE A 67 6.77 3.73 -17.19
C PHE A 67 6.38 5.20 -17.41
N PRO A 68 5.11 5.55 -17.14
CA PRO A 68 4.72 6.95 -17.09
C PRO A 68 5.45 7.65 -15.94
N ASN A 69 5.74 8.93 -16.15
CA ASN A 69 6.29 9.77 -15.09
C ASN A 69 5.31 9.94 -13.94
N ASN A 70 5.85 10.18 -12.75
CA ASN A 70 5.14 10.54 -11.53
C ASN A 70 4.23 9.45 -10.96
N ILE A 71 4.60 8.17 -11.15
CA ILE A 71 4.05 7.08 -10.34
C ILE A 71 4.41 7.34 -8.88
N CYS A 72 3.44 7.18 -7.98
CA CYS A 72 3.65 7.34 -6.55
C CYS A 72 3.95 5.99 -5.93
N PHE A 73 5.15 5.82 -5.37
CA PHE A 73 5.51 4.65 -4.58
C PHE A 73 5.37 4.98 -3.10
N VAL A 74 4.81 4.04 -2.34
CA VAL A 74 4.56 4.18 -0.90
C VAL A 74 5.03 2.95 -0.16
N VAL A 75 5.73 3.20 0.94
CA VAL A 75 6.01 2.24 2.00
C VAL A 75 5.29 2.73 3.25
N GLU A 76 4.23 2.03 3.65
CA GLU A 76 3.53 2.25 4.91
C GLU A 76 4.01 1.19 5.89
N GLY A 77 4.37 1.61 7.11
CA GLY A 77 4.95 0.72 8.09
C GLY A 77 4.38 0.93 9.47
N GLN A 78 4.27 -0.20 10.18
CA GLN A 78 3.89 -0.25 11.58
C GLN A 78 4.85 -1.15 12.34
N ASP A 79 5.24 -0.72 13.54
CA ASP A 79 6.13 -1.47 14.40
C ASP A 79 5.71 -1.35 15.87
N HIS A 80 5.23 -2.47 16.40
CA HIS A 80 4.76 -2.61 17.79
C HIS A 80 5.81 -3.31 18.68
N THR A 81 7.05 -3.49 18.22
CA THR A 81 8.09 -4.19 19.00
C THR A 81 8.40 -3.51 20.32
N HIS A 82 8.27 -2.18 20.37
CA HIS A 82 8.47 -1.37 21.58
C HIS A 82 7.16 -1.03 22.31
N ALA A 83 6.00 -1.41 21.77
CA ALA A 83 4.72 -1.17 22.41
C ALA A 83 4.55 -2.01 23.68
N SER A 84 4.00 -1.41 24.73
CA SER A 84 3.74 -2.09 26.00
C SER A 84 2.61 -3.14 25.87
N ALA A 85 2.43 -3.98 26.89
CA ALA A 85 1.31 -4.92 26.90
C ALA A 85 -0.05 -4.20 26.91
N ASP A 86 -0.17 -3.12 27.68
CA ASP A 86 -1.40 -2.32 27.76
C ASP A 86 -1.70 -1.61 26.43
N GLU A 87 -0.66 -1.11 25.76
CA GLU A 87 -0.78 -0.49 24.44
C GLU A 87 -1.22 -1.51 23.38
N LYS A 88 -0.66 -2.72 23.40
CA LYS A 88 -1.09 -3.81 22.52
C LYS A 88 -2.52 -4.25 22.80
N ALA A 89 -2.93 -4.33 24.06
CA ALA A 89 -4.31 -4.64 24.43
C ALA A 89 -5.27 -3.55 23.92
N TYR A 90 -4.93 -2.27 24.15
CA TYR A 90 -5.69 -1.14 23.63
C TYR A 90 -5.80 -1.18 22.11
N TRP A 91 -4.71 -1.51 21.41
CA TRP A 91 -4.70 -1.68 19.96
C TRP A 91 -5.67 -2.77 19.52
N THR A 92 -5.61 -3.95 20.13
CA THR A 92 -6.52 -5.06 19.82
C THR A 92 -7.99 -4.67 20.03
N GLU A 93 -8.29 -3.93 21.09
CA GLU A 93 -9.66 -3.51 21.41
C GLU A 93 -10.18 -2.37 20.53
N THR A 94 -9.32 -1.43 20.13
CA THR A 94 -9.74 -0.14 19.55
C THR A 94 -9.38 0.01 18.07
N PHE A 95 -8.24 -0.54 17.63
CA PHE A 95 -7.66 -0.27 16.32
C PHE A 95 -7.64 -1.49 15.39
N ASP A 96 -7.59 -2.72 15.90
CA ASP A 96 -7.38 -3.92 15.08
C ASP A 96 -8.42 -4.04 13.95
N ALA A 97 -9.71 -3.98 14.27
CA ALA A 97 -10.76 -4.11 13.27
C ALA A 97 -10.69 -3.03 12.17
N LEU A 98 -10.48 -1.77 12.57
CA LEU A 98 -10.35 -0.65 11.64
C LEU A 98 -9.07 -0.75 10.78
N SER A 99 -7.98 -1.24 11.37
CA SER A 99 -6.71 -1.42 10.68
C SER A 99 -6.79 -2.57 9.68
N GLN A 100 -7.44 -3.67 10.05
CA GLN A 100 -7.71 -4.79 9.16
C GLN A 100 -8.59 -4.39 7.98
N GLU A 101 -9.68 -3.65 8.23
CA GLU A 101 -10.56 -3.12 7.19
C GLU A 101 -9.80 -2.17 6.25
N TRP A 102 -9.05 -1.21 6.79
CA TRP A 102 -8.25 -0.29 5.99
C TRP A 102 -7.20 -1.01 5.13
N VAL A 103 -6.40 -1.89 5.74
CA VAL A 103 -5.33 -2.61 5.03
C VAL A 103 -5.93 -3.51 3.96
N HIS A 104 -7.03 -4.21 4.25
CA HIS A 104 -7.75 -4.99 3.24
C HIS A 104 -8.20 -4.11 2.07
N ASP A 105 -8.94 -3.03 2.34
CA ASP A 105 -9.46 -2.12 1.32
C ASP A 105 -8.34 -1.49 0.48
N ALA A 106 -7.22 -1.12 1.09
CA ALA A 106 -6.09 -0.54 0.38
C ALA A 106 -5.37 -1.57 -0.51
N LEU A 107 -5.21 -2.80 -0.03
CA LEU A 107 -4.57 -3.87 -0.78
C LEU A 107 -5.44 -4.36 -1.94
N THR A 108 -6.77 -4.33 -1.81
CA THR A 108 -7.71 -4.80 -2.84
C THR A 108 -8.27 -3.69 -3.72
N ALA A 109 -7.88 -2.43 -3.51
CA ALA A 109 -8.48 -1.26 -4.16
C ALA A 109 -8.35 -1.23 -5.70
N GLY A 110 -7.35 -1.92 -6.24
CA GLY A 110 -7.17 -2.07 -7.68
C GLY A 110 -6.89 -0.76 -8.45
N VAL A 111 -6.75 -0.91 -9.77
CA VAL A 111 -6.39 0.18 -10.69
C VAL A 111 -7.51 1.23 -10.77
N GLU A 112 -8.75 0.82 -10.57
CA GLU A 112 -9.93 1.69 -10.54
C GLU A 112 -9.90 2.70 -9.38
N LYS A 113 -9.21 2.39 -8.28
CA LYS A 113 -8.92 3.35 -7.20
C LYS A 113 -7.54 3.99 -7.32
N GLY A 114 -6.82 3.69 -8.39
CA GLY A 114 -5.48 4.20 -8.66
C GLY A 114 -4.36 3.44 -7.96
N VAL A 115 -4.60 2.19 -7.55
CA VAL A 115 -3.57 1.27 -7.03
C VAL A 115 -3.12 0.37 -8.18
N LEU A 116 -1.93 0.65 -8.72
CA LEU A 116 -1.31 -0.11 -9.82
C LEU A 116 -0.76 -1.47 -9.36
N SER A 117 -0.26 -1.52 -8.13
CA SER A 117 0.20 -2.75 -7.49
C SER A 117 0.26 -2.55 -5.99
N SER A 118 -0.12 -3.56 -5.23
CA SER A 118 -0.11 -3.55 -3.77
C SER A 118 0.52 -4.83 -3.24
N ARG A 119 1.18 -4.73 -2.09
CA ARG A 119 1.71 -5.88 -1.39
C ARG A 119 1.78 -5.61 0.09
N GLY A 120 1.13 -6.45 0.87
CA GLY A 120 1.41 -6.52 2.29
C GLY A 120 2.56 -7.50 2.57
N CYS A 121 3.54 -7.02 3.33
CA CYS A 121 4.65 -7.77 3.89
C CYS A 121 4.55 -7.81 5.43
N TYR A 122 4.86 -8.95 6.02
CA TYR A 122 4.90 -9.13 7.47
C TYR A 122 6.14 -9.93 7.85
N SER A 123 6.61 -9.79 9.08
CA SER A 123 7.71 -10.59 9.60
C SER A 123 7.21 -11.99 10.02
N PRO A 124 7.60 -13.08 9.34
CA PRO A 124 7.17 -14.43 9.73
C PRO A 124 7.78 -14.88 11.07
N ALA A 125 8.81 -14.19 11.55
CA ALA A 125 9.43 -14.46 12.85
C ALA A 125 8.64 -13.89 14.04
N ALA A 126 7.71 -12.95 13.78
CA ALA A 126 6.74 -12.57 14.79
C ALA A 126 5.78 -13.75 14.94
N THR A 127 5.77 -14.37 16.12
CA THR A 127 4.76 -15.38 16.48
C THR A 127 3.39 -14.75 16.27
N SER A 128 2.74 -15.12 15.16
CA SER A 128 1.36 -14.73 14.88
C SER A 128 0.54 -15.14 16.09
N THR A 129 0.13 -14.17 16.90
CA THR A 129 -0.90 -14.39 17.93
C THR A 129 -2.26 -14.64 17.30
N SER A 130 -2.39 -14.42 15.98
CA SER A 130 -3.53 -14.88 15.20
C SER A 130 -3.43 -16.39 15.01
N THR A 131 -4.24 -17.11 15.78
CA THR A 131 -4.67 -18.47 15.52
C THR A 131 -4.91 -18.66 14.02
N SER A 132 -4.10 -19.51 13.40
CA SER A 132 -4.38 -20.22 12.14
C SER A 132 -5.01 -19.39 11.00
N ILE A 133 -4.16 -19.05 10.02
CA ILE A 133 -4.51 -18.63 8.64
C ILE A 133 -5.42 -19.65 7.89
N SER A 134 -5.74 -20.80 8.50
CA SER A 134 -6.24 -21.98 7.78
C SER A 134 -7.77 -22.18 7.75
N THR A 135 -8.59 -21.27 8.26
CA THR A 135 -10.05 -21.48 8.33
C THR A 135 -10.91 -20.36 7.79
N PHE A 136 -10.33 -19.30 7.23
CA PHE A 136 -11.11 -18.21 6.67
C PHE A 136 -11.44 -18.50 5.20
N THR A 137 -12.70 -18.32 4.83
CA THR A 137 -13.09 -18.26 3.42
C THR A 137 -12.35 -17.09 2.74
N PRO A 138 -12.20 -17.06 1.40
CA PRO A 138 -11.54 -15.93 0.71
C PRO A 138 -12.13 -14.55 1.08
N ALA A 139 -13.40 -14.52 1.49
CA ALA A 139 -14.11 -13.32 1.95
C ALA A 139 -13.76 -12.89 3.40
N GLU A 140 -13.09 -13.74 4.18
CA GLU A 140 -12.74 -13.50 5.58
C GLU A 140 -11.22 -13.48 5.82
N ALA A 141 -10.42 -13.55 4.75
CA ALA A 141 -8.97 -13.57 4.82
C ALA A 141 -8.46 -12.28 5.48
N ARG A 142 -8.07 -12.38 6.76
CA ARG A 142 -7.45 -11.28 7.50
C ARG A 142 -6.02 -11.11 7.06
N TYR A 143 -5.60 -9.86 6.91
CA TYR A 143 -4.20 -9.57 6.70
C TYR A 143 -3.44 -9.85 8.00
N PRO A 144 -2.32 -10.60 7.99
CA PRO A 144 -1.61 -10.99 9.20
C PRO A 144 -0.81 -9.80 9.76
N LEU A 145 -1.51 -8.80 10.32
CA LEU A 145 -0.91 -7.75 11.15
C LEU A 145 -0.39 -8.41 12.42
N THR A 146 0.93 -8.51 12.56
CA THR A 146 1.55 -9.41 13.53
C THR A 146 1.68 -8.81 14.94
N LEU A 147 1.28 -7.54 15.12
CA LEU A 147 1.70 -6.72 16.27
C LEU A 147 3.23 -6.78 16.49
N GLY A 148 3.96 -7.04 15.40
CA GLY A 148 5.40 -6.94 15.28
C GLY A 148 5.71 -5.81 14.31
N ARG A 149 6.54 -6.09 13.31
CA ARG A 149 6.81 -5.16 12.21
C ARG A 149 6.13 -5.65 10.94
N ASP A 150 5.21 -4.84 10.45
CA ASP A 150 4.48 -5.06 9.19
C ASP A 150 4.69 -3.86 8.27
N VAL A 151 4.72 -4.11 6.97
CA VAL A 151 4.94 -3.10 5.94
C VAL A 151 4.01 -3.35 4.76
N GLN A 152 3.32 -2.32 4.29
CA GLN A 152 2.59 -2.35 3.03
C GLN A 152 3.37 -1.55 1.98
N LEU A 153 3.45 -2.11 0.77
CA LEU A 153 4.07 -1.52 -0.39
C LEU A 153 2.99 -1.23 -1.42
N PHE A 154 2.95 -0.02 -1.93
CA PHE A 154 1.99 0.37 -2.96
C PHE A 154 2.66 1.13 -4.09
N TYR A 155 2.25 0.82 -5.31
CA TYR A 155 2.41 1.68 -6.46
C TYR A 155 1.04 2.28 -6.78
N PHE A 156 0.92 3.59 -6.61
CA PHE A 156 -0.24 4.38 -7.00
C PHE A 156 -0.01 5.07 -8.34
N THR A 157 -1.09 5.28 -9.07
CA THR A 157 -1.12 6.05 -10.32
C THR A 157 -0.40 7.39 -10.20
N ASP A 158 -0.68 8.12 -9.12
CA ASP A 158 0.04 9.32 -8.70
C ASP A 158 -0.22 9.62 -7.21
N LEU A 159 0.39 10.69 -6.69
CA LEU A 159 0.22 11.11 -5.30
C LEU A 159 -1.23 11.50 -4.97
N GLY A 160 -1.96 12.04 -5.95
CA GLY A 160 -3.35 12.45 -5.79
C GLY A 160 -4.28 11.26 -5.55
N HIS A 161 -4.04 10.14 -6.23
CA HIS A 161 -4.77 8.89 -6.02
C HIS A 161 -4.50 8.30 -4.63
N MET A 162 -3.24 8.32 -4.18
CA MET A 162 -2.87 7.91 -2.82
C MET A 162 -3.63 8.71 -1.76
N GLU A 163 -3.60 10.05 -1.84
CA GLU A 163 -4.31 10.89 -0.87
C GLU A 163 -5.82 10.74 -0.97
N LYS A 164 -6.36 10.56 -2.19
CA LYS A 164 -7.79 10.36 -2.41
C LYS A 164 -8.26 9.06 -1.78
N LEU A 165 -7.53 7.95 -1.94
CA LEU A 165 -7.88 6.68 -1.33
C LEU A 165 -7.96 6.83 0.19
N GLY A 166 -6.92 7.38 0.81
CA GLY A 166 -6.88 7.58 2.26
C GLY A 166 -7.99 8.50 2.78
N ARG A 167 -8.28 9.63 2.11
CA ARG A 167 -9.27 10.61 2.62
C ARG A 167 -10.73 10.22 2.38
N THR A 168 -10.99 9.31 1.43
CA THR A 168 -12.35 8.88 1.08
C THR A 168 -12.71 7.51 1.63
N ASN A 169 -11.74 6.71 2.06
CA ASN A 169 -12.00 5.45 2.75
C ASN A 169 -12.51 5.71 4.18
N ALA A 170 -13.68 5.16 4.51
CA ALA A 170 -14.34 5.40 5.79
C ALA A 170 -13.59 4.77 6.98
N ALA A 171 -13.00 3.57 6.79
CA ALA A 171 -12.21 2.89 7.81
C ALA A 171 -10.95 3.71 8.15
N HIS A 172 -10.21 4.15 7.14
CA HIS A 172 -9.01 4.97 7.32
C HIS A 172 -9.30 6.31 8.00
N VAL A 173 -10.39 6.99 7.62
CA VAL A 173 -10.79 8.26 8.27
C VAL A 173 -11.14 8.05 9.75
N LYS A 174 -11.87 6.97 10.09
CA LYS A 174 -12.19 6.62 11.48
C LYS A 174 -10.93 6.23 12.26
N LEU A 175 -10.08 5.39 11.68
CA LEU A 175 -8.81 4.94 12.27
C LEU A 175 -7.92 6.14 12.58
N ARG A 176 -7.71 7.02 11.60
CA ARG A 176 -6.92 8.24 11.77
C ARG A 176 -7.45 9.11 12.91
N ARG A 177 -8.77 9.30 13.00
CA ARG A 177 -9.38 10.09 14.08
C ARG A 177 -9.12 9.45 15.44
N ALA A 178 -9.44 8.17 15.59
CA ALA A 178 -9.24 7.44 16.85
C ALA A 178 -7.76 7.39 17.25
N PHE A 179 -6.86 7.24 16.27
CA PHE A 179 -5.41 7.28 16.49
C PHE A 179 -4.96 8.64 17.02
N MET A 180 -5.40 9.74 16.40
CA MET A 180 -5.08 11.09 16.86
C MET A 180 -5.64 11.39 18.25
N GLU A 181 -6.79 10.83 18.62
CA GLU A 181 -7.38 10.94 19.96
C GLU A 181 -6.57 10.16 21.02
N ALA A 182 -6.11 8.95 20.69
CA ALA A 182 -5.39 8.10 21.64
C ALA A 182 -3.91 8.49 21.80
N TYR A 183 -3.21 8.81 20.71
CA TYR A 183 -1.77 9.12 20.70
C TYR A 183 -1.47 10.62 20.70
N GLY A 184 -2.46 11.47 20.45
CA GLY A 184 -2.30 12.92 20.50
C GLY A 184 -2.08 13.45 21.92
N PRO A 185 -1.71 14.74 22.09
CA PRO A 185 -1.49 15.35 23.40
C PRO A 185 -2.65 15.13 24.36
N GLY A 186 -2.38 14.50 25.50
CA GLY A 186 -3.39 14.18 26.53
C GLY A 186 -4.20 12.90 26.27
N GLY A 187 -3.94 12.19 25.17
CA GLY A 187 -4.53 10.89 24.88
C GLY A 187 -3.98 9.77 25.78
N VAL A 188 -4.72 8.66 25.87
CA VAL A 188 -4.41 7.53 26.76
C VAL A 188 -3.12 6.78 26.38
N LEU A 189 -2.69 6.89 25.12
CA LEU A 189 -1.44 6.31 24.59
C LEU A 189 -0.41 7.39 24.23
N PHE A 190 -0.54 8.62 24.75
CA PHE A 190 0.42 9.68 24.50
C PHE A 190 1.84 9.25 24.96
N GLY A 191 2.80 9.22 24.03
CA GLY A 191 4.16 8.73 24.29
C GLY A 191 4.30 7.20 24.27
N GLY A 192 3.34 6.48 23.68
CA GLY A 192 3.40 5.03 23.46
C GLY A 192 4.59 4.57 22.60
N GLY A 193 4.84 3.26 22.63
CA GLY A 193 5.97 2.62 21.97
C GLY A 193 5.73 2.22 20.51
N LEU A 194 4.50 2.35 20.01
CA LEU A 194 4.18 2.15 18.60
C LEU A 194 4.93 3.14 17.69
N SER A 195 5.55 2.61 16.65
CA SER A 195 6.04 3.42 15.52
C SER A 195 5.18 3.20 14.29
N LEU A 196 4.54 4.27 13.80
CA LEU A 196 3.88 4.32 12.49
C LEU A 196 4.64 5.28 11.57
N TRP A 197 4.82 4.90 10.31
CA TRP A 197 5.44 5.77 9.33
C TRP A 197 4.91 5.51 7.93
N VAL A 198 5.02 6.56 7.10
CA VAL A 198 4.77 6.50 5.66
C VAL A 198 5.93 7.15 4.96
N GLU A 199 6.63 6.38 4.13
CA GLU A 199 7.60 6.89 3.17
C GLU A 199 6.94 6.91 1.79
N THR A 200 7.07 8.02 1.07
CA THR A 200 6.52 8.13 -0.28
C THR A 200 7.52 8.81 -1.21
N ALA A 201 7.54 8.35 -2.46
CA ALA A 201 8.34 8.91 -3.54
C ALA A 201 7.48 9.06 -4.80
N VAL A 202 7.70 10.14 -5.54
CA VAL A 202 7.13 10.34 -6.87
C VAL A 202 8.22 10.03 -7.89
N LEU A 203 8.09 8.89 -8.57
CA LEU A 203 9.14 8.31 -9.40
C LEU A 203 9.02 8.79 -10.84
N ARG A 204 10.16 9.11 -11.48
CA ARG A 204 10.19 9.30 -12.94
C ARG A 204 10.17 7.94 -13.63
N GLY A 205 9.72 7.91 -14.87
CA GLY A 205 9.61 6.67 -15.63
C GLY A 205 10.96 5.95 -15.74
N GLU A 206 12.02 6.72 -15.97
CA GLU A 206 13.40 6.23 -16.05
C GLU A 206 13.97 5.70 -14.71
N ASP A 207 13.37 6.07 -13.57
CA ASP A 207 13.79 5.59 -12.25
C ASP A 207 13.21 4.20 -11.93
N ILE A 208 12.30 3.69 -12.76
CA ILE A 208 11.61 2.41 -12.54
C ILE A 208 12.10 1.38 -13.55
N ARG A 209 12.64 0.27 -13.03
CA ARG A 209 12.93 -0.94 -13.79
C ARG A 209 12.37 -2.13 -13.06
N ALA A 210 11.47 -2.88 -13.70
CA ALA A 210 10.86 -4.06 -13.11
C ALA A 210 11.19 -5.31 -13.94
N GLU A 211 11.79 -6.30 -13.28
CA GLU A 211 12.15 -7.58 -13.90
C GLU A 211 11.43 -8.73 -13.21
N TYR A 212 10.86 -9.61 -14.02
CA TYR A 212 10.08 -10.77 -13.59
C TYR A 212 10.64 -12.01 -14.27
N VAL A 213 10.89 -13.08 -13.51
CA VAL A 213 11.44 -14.34 -14.04
C VAL A 213 10.60 -15.49 -13.54
N GLY A 214 9.85 -16.13 -14.44
CA GLY A 214 8.97 -17.26 -14.07
C GLY A 214 7.86 -16.88 -13.08
N CYS A 215 7.38 -15.64 -13.13
CA CYS A 215 6.34 -15.14 -12.22
C CYS A 215 4.93 -15.46 -12.74
N LEU A 216 3.97 -15.54 -11.83
CA LEU A 216 2.55 -15.58 -12.18
C LEU A 216 2.13 -14.28 -12.88
N GLU A 217 1.26 -14.40 -13.87
CA GLU A 217 0.57 -13.25 -14.46
C GLU A 217 -0.10 -12.42 -13.35
N GLY A 218 0.04 -11.10 -13.41
CA GLY A 218 -0.42 -10.20 -12.34
C GLY A 218 0.56 -9.95 -11.19
N THR A 219 1.72 -10.63 -11.13
CA THR A 219 2.72 -10.38 -10.07
C THR A 219 3.27 -8.95 -10.13
N GLY A 220 3.06 -8.15 -9.08
CA GLY A 220 3.63 -6.81 -9.01
C GLY A 220 3.11 -5.90 -10.13
N LEU A 221 4.01 -5.19 -10.82
CA LEU A 221 3.68 -4.37 -11.99
C LEU A 221 3.57 -5.21 -13.29
N LEU A 222 3.83 -6.52 -13.26
CA LEU A 222 3.68 -7.40 -14.42
C LEU A 222 2.23 -7.45 -14.94
N GLY A 223 1.25 -7.21 -14.05
CA GLY A 223 -0.17 -7.11 -14.42
C GLY A 223 -0.48 -5.94 -15.36
N LEU A 224 0.42 -4.96 -15.49
CA LEU A 224 0.27 -3.80 -16.38
C LEU A 224 0.84 -4.07 -17.78
N ARG A 225 1.44 -5.25 -18.00
CA ARG A 225 2.04 -5.65 -19.28
C ARG A 225 0.98 -5.63 -20.38
N GLY A 226 1.36 -5.05 -21.53
CA GLY A 226 0.51 -5.02 -22.72
C GLY A 226 -0.31 -3.74 -22.85
N HIS A 227 -0.26 -2.85 -21.85
CA HIS A 227 -0.73 -1.48 -21.98
C HIS A 227 0.36 -0.57 -22.55
N ASP A 228 0.01 0.32 -23.47
CA ASP A 228 0.96 1.17 -24.21
C ASP A 228 1.81 2.04 -23.28
N ALA A 229 1.21 2.54 -22.19
CA ALA A 229 1.92 3.32 -21.17
C ALA A 229 3.01 2.55 -20.41
N PHE A 230 3.01 1.21 -20.44
CA PHE A 230 3.91 0.33 -19.68
C PHE A 230 4.70 -0.63 -20.58
N ALA A 231 4.82 -0.32 -21.87
CA ALA A 231 5.34 -1.22 -22.88
C ALA A 231 6.73 -1.79 -22.51
N SER A 232 6.88 -3.11 -22.69
CA SER A 232 8.18 -3.78 -22.59
C SER A 232 9.14 -3.20 -23.64
N GLY A 233 10.33 -2.77 -23.22
CA GLY A 233 11.40 -2.47 -24.17
C GLY A 233 11.73 -3.72 -24.98
N VAL A 234 11.77 -3.59 -26.31
CA VAL A 234 12.19 -4.67 -27.23
C VAL A 234 13.66 -5.00 -27.01
#